data_AF-A0A8H5MGW8-F1
#
_entry.id   AF-A0A8H5MGW8-F1
#
_cell.length_a   1.000
_cell.length_b   1.000
_cell.length_c   1.000
_cell.angle_alpha   90.00
_cell.angle_beta   90.00
_cell.angle_gamma   90.00
#
_symmetry.space_group_name_H-M   'P 1'
#
loop_
_entity.id
_entity.type
_entity.pdbx_description
1 polymer ?
#
loop_
_entity_poly.entity_id
_entity_poly.type
_entity_poly.pdbx_seq_one_letter_code
_entity_poly.pdbx_strand_id
1 'polypeptide(L)'
;KLDEASKMFGKQINVAKYHKQWMIDAGFEDVVERVYRIPIGPWAKDPTLKELGKFELTHMQMSVESHTPALFTRVWNYSHDQVMVLMEGVKREFRSRELRLITSYRFITGRKPAEA
;
A
#
# COMPACT_ATOMS: atom_id res chain seq x y z
N LYS A 1 -4.82 12.53 2.78
CA LYS A 1 -3.54 13.28 2.81
C LYS A 1 -2.41 12.64 2.01
N LEU A 2 -1.93 11.43 2.33
CA LEU A 2 -0.80 10.82 1.59
C LEU A 2 -1.13 10.57 0.10
N ASP A 3 -2.30 9.95 -0.18
CA ASP A 3 -2.77 9.69 -1.55
C ASP A 3 -2.96 10.99 -2.35
N GLU A 4 -3.57 12.00 -1.75
CA GLU A 4 -3.75 13.33 -2.35
C GLU A 4 -2.40 14.00 -2.66
N ALA A 5 -1.45 13.94 -1.73
CA ALA A 5 -0.10 14.47 -1.95
C ALA A 5 0.56 13.83 -3.17
N SER A 6 0.43 12.50 -3.28
CA SER A 6 1.03 11.73 -4.37
C SER A 6 0.45 12.10 -5.75
N LYS A 7 -0.85 12.43 -5.80
CA LYS A 7 -1.51 12.93 -7.01
C LYS A 7 -1.00 14.30 -7.39
N MET A 8 -0.91 15.23 -6.44
CA MET A 8 -0.35 16.56 -6.67
C MET A 8 1.12 16.52 -7.09
N PHE A 9 1.87 15.55 -6.57
CA PHE A 9 3.26 15.29 -6.97
C PHE A 9 3.38 14.65 -8.38
N GLY A 10 2.28 14.15 -8.95
CA GLY A 10 2.26 13.51 -10.27
C GLY A 10 2.64 12.03 -10.28
N LYS A 11 2.79 11.38 -9.12
CA LYS A 11 3.06 9.94 -8.99
C LYS A 11 2.08 9.33 -7.99
N GLN A 12 0.85 9.10 -8.44
CA GLN A 12 -0.22 8.61 -7.60
C GLN A 12 0.12 7.23 -6.99
N ILE A 13 -0.05 7.11 -5.67
CA ILE A 13 0.00 5.83 -4.95
C ILE A 13 -1.37 5.12 -4.95
N ASN A 14 -1.46 3.92 -4.38
CA ASN A 14 -2.72 3.14 -4.31
C ASN A 14 -3.37 2.84 -5.67
N VAL A 15 -2.56 2.74 -6.72
CA VAL A 15 -3.03 2.51 -8.10
C VAL A 15 -3.24 1.03 -8.44
N ALA A 16 -2.87 0.10 -7.56
CA ALA A 16 -2.89 -1.33 -7.83
C ALA A 16 -4.25 -1.85 -8.34
N LYS A 17 -5.37 -1.23 -7.92
CA LYS A 17 -6.72 -1.58 -8.38
C LYS A 17 -6.99 -1.29 -9.87
N TYR A 18 -6.17 -0.44 -10.49
CA TYR A 18 -6.28 -0.09 -11.91
C TYR A 18 -5.39 -0.98 -12.78
N HIS A 19 -4.42 -1.70 -12.20
CA HIS A 19 -3.41 -2.46 -12.95
C HIS A 19 -4.03 -3.51 -13.88
N LYS A 20 -5.12 -4.18 -13.46
CA LYS A 20 -5.81 -5.13 -14.33
C LYS A 20 -6.26 -4.47 -15.63
N GLN A 21 -6.95 -3.33 -15.52
CA GLN A 21 -7.45 -2.61 -16.69
C GLN A 21 -6.28 -2.07 -17.52
N TRP A 22 -5.25 -1.49 -16.88
CA TRP A 22 -4.07 -1.01 -17.59
C TRP A 22 -3.33 -2.11 -18.35
N MET A 23 -3.29 -3.34 -17.84
CA MET A 23 -2.73 -4.48 -18.58
C MET A 23 -3.59 -4.84 -19.80
N ILE A 24 -4.92 -4.84 -19.66
CA ILE A 24 -5.84 -5.08 -20.79
C ILE A 24 -5.66 -3.99 -21.86
N ASP A 25 -5.63 -2.72 -21.45
CA ASP A 25 -5.46 -1.56 -22.33
C ASP A 25 -4.10 -1.58 -23.04
N ALA A 26 -3.07 -2.15 -22.39
CA ALA A 26 -1.75 -2.38 -22.97
C ALA A 26 -1.68 -3.61 -23.89
N GLY A 27 -2.79 -4.33 -24.11
CA GLY A 27 -2.89 -5.46 -25.03
C GLY A 27 -2.53 -6.82 -24.42
N PHE A 28 -2.44 -6.96 -23.09
CA PHE A 28 -2.29 -8.29 -22.48
C PHE A 28 -3.58 -9.10 -22.59
N GLU A 29 -3.43 -10.40 -22.84
CA GLU A 29 -4.50 -11.38 -22.89
C GLU A 29 -4.60 -12.15 -21.56
N ASP A 30 -5.74 -12.81 -21.34
CA ASP A 30 -6.00 -13.67 -20.17
C ASP A 30 -5.67 -12.99 -18.82
N VAL A 31 -5.99 -11.69 -18.70
CA VAL A 31 -5.63 -10.92 -17.51
C VAL A 31 -6.50 -11.32 -16.31
N VAL A 32 -5.85 -11.91 -15.30
CA VAL A 32 -6.47 -12.34 -14.04
C VAL A 32 -5.98 -11.46 -12.90
N GLU A 33 -6.90 -11.08 -12.01
CA GLU A 33 -6.57 -10.42 -10.75
C GLU A 33 -6.98 -11.32 -9.59
N ARG A 34 -6.06 -11.54 -8.65
CA ARG A 34 -6.31 -12.18 -7.36
C ARG A 34 -6.05 -11.18 -6.25
N VAL A 35 -7.05 -10.95 -5.40
CA VAL A 35 -6.98 -9.99 -4.30
C VAL A 35 -6.98 -10.73 -2.97
N TYR A 36 -5.95 -10.49 -2.16
CA TYR A 36 -5.81 -11.05 -0.81
C TYR A 36 -5.91 -9.93 0.21
N ARG A 37 -6.80 -10.10 1.19
CA ARG A 37 -6.96 -9.18 2.32
C ARG A 37 -6.05 -9.65 3.45
N ILE A 38 -5.00 -8.89 3.71
CA ILE A 38 -3.97 -9.23 4.70
C ILE A 38 -4.18 -8.34 5.93
N PRO A 39 -4.31 -8.91 7.14
CA PRO A 39 -4.36 -8.12 8.37
C PRO A 39 -3.02 -7.42 8.57
N ILE A 40 -3.03 -6.20 9.11
CA ILE A 40 -1.82 -5.53 9.58
C ILE A 40 -1.71 -5.82 11.08
N GLY A 41 -0.78 -6.70 11.45
CA GLY A 41 -0.59 -7.19 12.81
C GLY A 41 -1.26 -8.53 13.11
N PRO A 42 -0.88 -9.18 14.24
CA PRO A 42 -1.28 -10.54 14.58
C PRO A 42 -2.65 -10.61 15.27
N TRP A 43 -3.66 -9.90 14.76
CA TRP A 43 -5.00 -9.87 15.36
C TRP A 43 -5.99 -10.87 14.72
N ALA A 44 -5.68 -11.41 13.54
CA ALA A 44 -6.53 -12.41 12.89
C ALA A 44 -6.57 -13.74 13.68
N LYS A 45 -7.71 -14.43 13.62
CA LYS A 45 -7.89 -15.75 14.25
C LYS A 45 -7.21 -16.86 13.46
N ASP A 46 -7.36 -16.81 12.14
CA ASP A 46 -6.76 -17.76 11.21
C ASP A 46 -5.21 -17.77 11.36
N PRO A 47 -4.57 -18.95 11.53
CA PRO A 47 -3.13 -19.05 11.77
C PRO A 47 -2.28 -18.46 10.63
N THR A 48 -2.67 -18.70 9.38
CA THR A 48 -1.95 -18.23 8.19
C THR A 48 -2.03 -16.71 8.07
N LEU A 49 -3.23 -16.13 8.22
CA LEU A 49 -3.41 -14.67 8.20
C LEU A 49 -2.72 -14.01 9.40
N LYS A 50 -2.67 -14.67 10.55
CA LYS A 50 -1.94 -14.15 11.72
C LYS A 50 -0.44 -14.07 11.47
N GLU A 51 0.14 -15.07 10.82
CA GLU A 51 1.55 -15.07 10.43
C GLU A 51 1.83 -13.99 9.39
N LEU A 52 1.06 -13.96 8.30
CA LEU A 52 1.16 -12.91 7.27
C LEU A 52 1.03 -11.51 7.88
N GLY A 53 0.12 -11.33 8.85
CA GLY A 53 -0.05 -10.04 9.50
C GLY A 53 1.13 -9.58 10.35
N LYS A 54 1.96 -10.50 10.87
CA LYS A 54 3.22 -10.13 11.54
C LYS A 54 4.20 -9.52 10.55
N PHE A 55 4.37 -10.17 9.39
CA PHE A 55 5.23 -9.66 8.33
C PHE A 55 4.71 -8.32 7.79
N GLU A 56 3.40 -8.22 7.58
CA GLU A 56 2.79 -7.01 7.07
C GLU A 56 2.89 -5.84 8.06
N LEU A 57 2.80 -6.09 9.37
CA LEU A 57 3.06 -5.04 10.38
C LEU A 57 4.48 -4.48 10.23
N THR A 58 5.50 -5.34 10.13
CA THR A 58 6.88 -4.89 9.94
C THR A 58 7.04 -4.11 8.63
N HIS A 59 6.48 -4.62 7.54
CA HIS A 59 6.51 -3.96 6.24
C HIS A 59 5.87 -2.56 6.30
N MET A 60 4.71 -2.42 6.95
CA MET A 60 4.04 -1.13 7.11
C MET A 60 4.79 -0.17 8.02
N GLN A 61 5.49 -0.64 9.06
CA GLN A 61 6.36 0.22 9.86
C GLN A 61 7.49 0.84 9.03
N MET A 62 8.11 0.02 8.16
CA MET A 62 9.19 0.47 7.27
C MET A 62 8.66 1.41 6.17
N SER A 63 7.46 1.15 5.65
CA SER A 63 6.90 1.92 4.54
C SER A 63 6.58 3.38 4.91
N VAL A 64 6.31 3.67 6.18
CA VAL A 64 6.03 5.05 6.66
C VAL A 64 7.18 5.99 6.32
N GLU A 65 8.42 5.58 6.60
CA GLU A 65 9.61 6.41 6.36
C GLU A 65 9.90 6.58 4.86
N SER A 66 9.59 5.59 4.04
CA SER A 66 9.84 5.63 2.60
C SER A 66 8.94 6.61 1.85
N HIS A 67 7.69 6.81 2.29
CA HIS A 67 6.68 7.57 1.52
C HIS A 67 6.36 8.94 2.12
N THR A 68 6.43 9.09 3.44
CA THR A 68 5.90 10.27 4.14
C THR A 68 6.77 11.53 3.96
N PRO A 69 8.11 11.50 4.13
CA PRO A 69 8.89 12.73 4.21
C PRO A 69 8.82 13.61 2.96
N ALA A 70 9.05 13.04 1.77
CA ALA A 70 9.08 13.81 0.53
C ALA A 70 7.72 14.43 0.20
N LEU A 71 6.63 13.68 0.37
CA LEU A 71 5.29 14.16 0.04
C LEU A 71 4.80 15.22 1.02
N PHE A 72 5.04 15.05 2.32
CA PHE A 72 4.57 16.02 3.32
C PHE A 72 5.42 17.29 3.38
N THR A 73 6.74 17.20 3.15
CA THR A 73 7.58 18.41 3.10
C THR A 73 7.42 19.20 1.81
N ARG A 74 7.38 18.55 0.64
CA ARG A 74 7.39 19.23 -0.67
C ARG A 74 6.02 19.65 -1.18
N VAL A 75 4.95 18.92 -0.81
CA VAL A 75 3.59 19.21 -1.28
C VAL A 75 2.78 19.93 -0.22
N TRP A 76 2.85 19.46 1.03
CA TRP A 76 2.07 20.04 2.13
C TRP A 76 2.83 21.07 2.96
N ASN A 77 4.10 21.34 2.64
CA ASN A 77 4.97 22.29 3.34
C ASN A 77 5.08 22.03 4.86
N TYR A 78 5.03 20.77 5.28
CA TYR A 78 5.27 20.41 6.68
C TYR A 78 6.73 20.65 7.02
N SER A 79 7.00 21.11 8.25
CA SER A 79 8.35 21.10 8.80
C SER A 79 8.84 19.67 9.05
N HIS A 80 10.15 19.50 9.21
CA HIS A 80 10.73 18.20 9.56
C HIS A 80 10.12 17.63 10.85
N ASP A 81 9.99 18.46 11.89
CA ASP A 81 9.41 18.07 13.17
C ASP A 81 7.95 17.61 13.04
N GLN A 82 7.15 18.33 12.24
CA GLN A 82 5.77 17.94 11.95
C GLN A 82 5.69 16.58 11.24
N VAL A 83 6.61 16.30 10.32
CA VAL A 83 6.70 15.00 9.64
C VAL A 83 7.08 13.90 10.63
N MET A 84 8.06 14.13 11.51
CA MET A 84 8.46 13.14 12.51
C MET A 84 7.32 12.77 13.45
N VAL A 85 6.58 13.77 13.94
CA VAL A 85 5.39 13.56 14.79
C VAL A 85 4.30 12.80 14.05
N LEU A 86 4.03 13.15 12.79
CA LEU A 86 3.06 12.45 11.96
C LEU A 86 3.45 10.97 11.76
N MET A 87 4.70 10.71 11.39
CA MET A 87 5.20 9.35 11.17
C MET A 87 5.07 8.50 12.42
N GLU A 88 5.44 9.02 13.60
CA GLU A 88 5.29 8.28 14.85
C GLU A 88 3.82 8.01 15.20
N GLY A 89 2.92 8.96 14.92
CA GLY A 89 1.47 8.76 15.04
C GLY A 89 0.98 7.58 14.19
N VAL A 90 1.32 7.57 12.90
CA VAL A 90 0.93 6.50 11.96
C VAL A 90 1.53 5.15 12.38
N LYS A 91 2.81 5.14 12.76
CA LYS A 91 3.47 3.92 13.26
C LYS A 91 2.80 3.37 14.52
N ARG A 92 2.37 4.24 15.44
CA ARG A 92 1.60 3.84 16.63
C ARG A 92 0.25 3.23 16.26
N GLU A 93 -0.46 3.81 15.29
CA GLU A 93 -1.73 3.26 14.79
C GLU A 93 -1.53 1.86 14.19
N PHE A 94 -0.47 1.65 13.39
CA PHE A 94 -0.17 0.31 12.87
C PHE A 94 0.07 -0.73 13.97
N ARG A 95 0.69 -0.35 15.09
CA ARG A 95 0.90 -1.26 16.24
C ARG A 95 -0.39 -1.53 17.04
N SER A 96 -1.43 -0.73 16.84
CA SER A 96 -2.69 -0.91 17.56
C SER A 96 -3.47 -2.12 17.04
N ARG A 97 -3.70 -3.09 17.94
CA ARG A 97 -4.52 -4.27 17.66
C ARG A 97 -6.02 -3.95 17.66
N GLU A 98 -6.41 -2.80 18.19
CA GLU A 98 -7.81 -2.38 18.30
C GLU A 98 -8.38 -1.93 16.95
N LEU A 99 -7.54 -1.31 16.12
CA LEU A 99 -7.95 -0.80 14.79
C LEU A 99 -8.23 -1.92 13.78
N ARG A 100 -7.76 -3.15 14.04
CA ARG A 100 -7.94 -4.34 13.17
C ARG A 100 -7.74 -4.02 11.69
N LEU A 101 -6.65 -3.30 11.41
CA LEU A 101 -6.33 -2.78 10.08
C LEU A 101 -6.12 -3.93 9.08
N ILE A 102 -6.56 -3.74 7.84
CA ILE A 102 -6.44 -4.69 6.74
C ILE A 102 -5.90 -3.93 5.52
N THR A 103 -4.94 -4.54 4.82
CA THR A 103 -4.49 -4.11 3.49
C THR A 103 -4.93 -5.10 2.41
N SER A 104 -4.85 -4.69 1.14
CA SER A 104 -5.16 -5.56 -0.01
C SER A 104 -3.95 -5.74 -0.90
N TYR A 105 -3.46 -6.97 -1.01
CA TYR A 105 -2.47 -7.35 -2.00
C TYR A 105 -3.17 -7.82 -3.27
N ARG A 106 -2.79 -7.23 -4.41
CA ARG A 106 -3.33 -7.58 -5.73
C ARG A 106 -2.23 -8.25 -6.54
N PHE A 107 -2.48 -9.48 -6.94
CA PHE A 107 -1.63 -10.21 -7.88
C PHE A 107 -2.33 -10.18 -9.22
N ILE A 108 -1.76 -9.45 -10.16
CA ILE A 108 -2.27 -9.34 -11.53
C ILE A 108 -1.32 -10.09 -12.44
N THR A 109 -1.85 -11.03 -13.21
CA THR A 109 -1.11 -11.81 -14.21
C THR A 109 -1.81 -11.67 -15.54
N GLY A 110 -1.04 -11.59 -16.63
CA GLY A 110 -1.56 -11.61 -17.99
C GLY A 110 -0.52 -12.20 -18.92
N ARG A 111 -0.96 -12.68 -20.08
CA ARG A 111 -0.11 -13.25 -21.11
C ARG A 111 0.12 -12.20 -22.20
N LYS A 112 1.38 -12.00 -22.60
CA LYS A 112 1.68 -11.18 -23.79
C LYS A 112 1.12 -11.92 -25.02
N PRO A 113 0.42 -11.25 -25.95
CA PRO A 113 0.03 -11.86 -27.21
C PRO A 113 1.26 -12.43 -27.91
N ALA A 114 1.14 -13.63 -28.50
CA ALA A 114 2.14 -14.08 -29.46
C ALA A 114 2.06 -13.13 -30.67
N GLU A 115 3.20 -12.67 -31.17
CA GLU A 115 3.24 -11.93 -32.44
C GLU A 115 2.57 -12.80 -33.51
N ALA A 116 1.57 -12.25 -34.20
CA ALA A 116 0.90 -12.90 -35.33
C ALA A 116 1.75 -12.82 -36.59
#